data_AF-Q5FU42-F1
#
_entry.id   AF-Q5FU42-F1
#
_cell.length_a   1.000
_cell.length_b   1.000
_cell.length_c   1.000
_cell.angle_alpha   90.00
_cell.angle_beta   90.00
_cell.angle_gamma   90.00
#
_symmetry.space_group_name_H-M   'P 1'
#
loop_
_entity.id
_entity.type
_entity.pdbx_description
1 polymer ?
#
loop_
_entity_poly.entity_id
_entity_poly.type
_entity_poly.pdbx_seq_one_letter_code
_entity_poly.pdbx_strand_id
1 'polypeptide(L)'
;MICLRSDIAVLLTSDSPQETPSASRPSFLEWRQNRTKAGLQQSGSPCGRKTSHSEKTSHPVPKRKTGSGKKLPIPFPIPYSEPPEVHPAASNGATMDIDRIIEKAGGADEIAALAGVGLEAVRKWRQSRMVPTKHWPALLRVPGIALQDLTADLTTTETQQEQERETDVSNPCPPGANAALVLADGTVLWGRGFGAHTEGAVGELCFSTGMTGYQETLTDPSFAGQIVTFTFPHIGNVGTNADDNEAPKMAALGAVVKEDITAPASWRSHEPFAAWLRDHGRAGISGIDTRAITRTLRDNGPQTAILAFPENGRIDTDSLLNRARQWPGLEGMDLAKEVTRPKRVWTEGVWHSTKPVRENRRRVVAMDYGAKDNILRCLVTAGCDVTVLPATATAEEILELRPEGVFLSNGPGDPAATGTYAVPAIRKVLDANVPVFGICLGHQLLAQALGGKTYKLERGHRGANQPVKDVETGRVEITSQNHGFAVDEKSLPADVKVTHVSLFDGSNEGIASTTKDAFSVQYHPEASPGPSDSFYLFERFVAVMDRRAANSTNAGA
;
A
#
# COMPACT_ATOMS: atom_id res chain seq x y z
N MET A 1 -3.91 22.51 -32.74
CA MET A 1 -4.96 22.00 -33.65
C MET A 1 -5.42 20.69 -33.04
N ILE A 2 -6.64 20.49 -32.55
CA ILE A 2 -7.96 21.06 -32.88
C ILE A 2 -8.52 21.78 -31.64
N CYS A 3 -9.11 22.94 -31.88
CA CYS A 3 -9.62 23.88 -30.89
C CYS A 3 -11.15 23.83 -30.97
N LEU A 4 -11.83 23.52 -29.86
CA LEU A 4 -13.27 23.73 -29.74
C LEU A 4 -13.46 25.02 -28.94
N ARG A 5 -13.85 26.07 -29.65
CA ARG A 5 -14.32 27.34 -29.09
C ARG A 5 -15.78 27.19 -28.70
N SER A 6 -16.10 27.71 -27.52
CA SER A 6 -17.47 28.05 -27.14
C SER A 6 -17.46 29.53 -26.77
N ASP A 7 -17.93 30.36 -27.68
CA ASP A 7 -18.14 31.79 -27.48
C ASP A 7 -19.44 31.99 -26.69
N ILE A 8 -19.35 32.60 -25.51
CA ILE A 8 -20.48 33.32 -24.89
C ILE A 8 -20.00 34.73 -24.58
N ALA A 9 -20.51 35.67 -25.35
CA ALA A 9 -20.38 37.09 -25.14
C ALA A 9 -21.46 37.55 -24.14
N VAL A 10 -21.05 38.25 -23.08
CA VAL A 10 -21.93 39.11 -22.30
C VAL A 10 -21.29 40.50 -22.27
N LEU A 11 -22.00 41.45 -22.88
CA LEU A 11 -21.75 42.89 -22.86
C LEU A 11 -22.02 43.44 -21.46
N LEU A 12 -21.04 44.12 -20.85
CA LEU A 12 -21.32 45.22 -19.92
C LEU A 12 -20.29 46.33 -20.12
N THR A 13 -20.83 47.54 -20.23
CA THR A 13 -20.20 48.81 -20.59
C THR A 13 -19.44 49.45 -19.43
N SER A 14 -18.57 50.38 -19.82
CA SER A 14 -17.69 51.27 -19.07
C SER A 14 -18.28 51.92 -17.81
N ASP A 15 -17.45 52.05 -16.77
CA ASP A 15 -16.85 53.34 -16.39
C ASP A 15 -15.72 53.14 -15.36
N SER A 16 -14.61 53.84 -15.55
CA SER A 16 -13.49 54.04 -14.60
C SER A 16 -13.34 55.56 -14.41
N PRO A 17 -12.66 56.10 -13.36
CA PRO A 17 -11.18 56.06 -13.38
C PRO A 17 -10.41 56.12 -12.02
N GLN A 18 -9.09 55.85 -12.16
CA GLN A 18 -7.90 56.18 -11.31
C GLN A 18 -7.58 55.27 -10.09
N GLU A 19 -6.33 54.86 -9.79
CA GLU A 19 -4.99 55.05 -10.35
C GLU A 19 -4.03 53.96 -9.78
N THR A 20 -2.94 53.65 -10.49
CA THR A 20 -1.88 52.60 -10.27
C THR A 20 -0.80 53.01 -9.20
N PRO A 21 0.30 52.24 -8.86
CA PRO A 21 0.91 51.07 -9.54
C PRO A 21 1.65 49.94 -8.73
N SER A 22 2.01 48.90 -9.50
CA SER A 22 3.15 47.95 -9.39
C SER A 22 2.99 46.72 -8.45
N ALA A 23 3.41 45.50 -8.79
CA ALA A 23 4.39 45.02 -9.78
C ALA A 23 3.96 43.68 -10.44
N SER A 24 4.34 43.52 -11.71
CA SER A 24 3.97 42.42 -12.63
C SER A 24 4.87 41.18 -12.51
N ARG A 25 4.26 39.98 -12.54
CA ARG A 25 4.91 38.68 -12.83
C ARG A 25 4.77 38.36 -14.33
N PRO A 26 5.76 37.72 -14.99
CA PRO A 26 5.71 37.45 -16.43
C PRO A 26 4.86 36.21 -16.78
N SER A 27 4.26 36.24 -17.98
CA SER A 27 3.40 35.20 -18.53
C SER A 27 4.15 34.27 -19.51
N PHE A 28 3.55 33.11 -19.76
CA PHE A 28 4.09 31.87 -20.35
C PHE A 28 4.52 31.94 -21.83
N LEU A 29 4.79 33.12 -22.40
CA LEU A 29 5.09 33.30 -23.83
C LEU A 29 6.54 33.75 -24.15
N GLU A 30 7.39 33.96 -23.15
CA GLU A 30 8.79 34.41 -23.34
C GLU A 30 9.85 33.30 -23.35
N TRP A 31 9.47 32.01 -23.32
CA TRP A 31 10.44 30.92 -23.23
C TRP A 31 10.91 30.34 -24.59
N ARG A 32 10.43 30.86 -25.73
CA ARG A 32 10.71 30.27 -27.06
C ARG A 32 11.62 31.06 -28.01
N GLN A 33 12.27 32.13 -27.55
CA GLN A 33 13.10 32.96 -28.46
C GLN A 33 14.55 33.26 -28.02
N ASN A 34 15.08 32.68 -26.95
CA ASN A 34 16.48 32.92 -26.55
C ASN A 34 17.35 31.66 -26.59
N ARG A 35 17.63 31.16 -27.80
CA ARG A 35 18.86 30.40 -28.10
C ARG A 35 19.29 30.59 -29.55
N THR A 36 19.73 31.81 -29.87
CA THR A 36 20.69 32.05 -30.97
C THR A 36 21.42 33.35 -30.67
N LYS A 37 22.59 33.24 -30.03
CA LYS A 37 23.77 34.14 -30.09
C LYS A 37 24.52 34.12 -28.76
N ALA A 38 25.54 33.28 -28.66
CA ALA A 38 26.75 33.57 -27.90
C ALA A 38 27.87 32.74 -28.53
N GLY A 39 28.81 33.43 -29.17
CA GLY A 39 29.96 32.83 -29.83
C GLY A 39 31.05 32.45 -28.85
N LEU A 40 31.83 31.44 -29.22
CA LEU A 40 33.11 31.08 -28.61
C LEU A 40 34.20 31.13 -29.70
N GLN A 41 35.13 32.07 -29.54
CA GLN A 41 36.54 31.96 -29.95
C GLN A 41 37.30 31.30 -28.78
N GLN A 42 38.42 30.59 -28.88
CA GLN A 42 39.24 30.01 -29.94
C GLN A 42 40.28 29.08 -29.24
N SER A 43 40.54 27.89 -29.80
CA SER A 43 41.85 27.20 -29.92
C SER A 43 41.55 25.75 -30.37
N GLY A 44 42.23 25.07 -31.29
CA GLY A 44 43.36 25.33 -32.17
C GLY A 44 43.77 23.99 -32.82
N SER A 45 43.39 23.79 -34.10
CA SER A 45 44.04 22.96 -35.15
C SER A 45 44.06 21.40 -35.05
N PRO A 46 44.28 20.65 -36.17
CA PRO A 46 43.40 20.59 -37.36
C PRO A 46 43.24 19.17 -37.98
N CYS A 47 42.33 19.10 -38.97
CA CYS A 47 42.45 18.33 -40.22
C CYS A 47 41.80 16.94 -40.31
N GLY A 48 40.87 16.81 -41.27
CA GLY A 48 40.31 15.52 -41.71
C GLY A 48 38.97 15.63 -42.46
N ARG A 49 38.96 16.28 -43.64
CA ARG A 49 37.82 16.28 -44.57
C ARG A 49 37.39 14.86 -44.96
N LYS A 50 36.08 14.62 -45.10
CA LYS A 50 35.45 14.08 -46.33
C LYS A 50 33.93 14.27 -46.31
N THR A 51 33.43 14.76 -47.44
CA THR A 51 32.05 15.11 -47.79
C THR A 51 31.39 14.03 -48.64
N SER A 52 30.07 13.80 -48.48
CA SER A 52 29.10 13.46 -49.55
C SER A 52 27.69 13.61 -48.95
N HIS A 53 26.83 14.56 -49.40
CA HIS A 53 25.85 14.46 -50.50
C HIS A 53 24.95 13.22 -50.36
N SER A 54 23.70 13.32 -49.91
CA SER A 54 22.49 13.90 -50.52
C SER A 54 21.57 12.75 -50.94
N GLU A 55 20.34 12.69 -50.40
CA GLU A 55 19.11 12.69 -51.21
C GLU A 55 17.87 12.54 -50.33
N LYS A 56 16.88 13.39 -50.63
CA LYS A 56 15.51 13.33 -50.15
C LYS A 56 14.73 12.44 -51.12
N THR A 57 13.93 11.51 -50.60
CA THR A 57 12.78 10.99 -51.34
C THR A 57 11.56 10.91 -50.44
N SER A 58 10.56 11.69 -50.83
CA SER A 58 9.19 11.72 -50.33
C SER A 58 8.37 10.60 -50.98
N HIS A 59 7.61 9.84 -50.19
CA HIS A 59 6.55 8.97 -50.70
C HIS A 59 5.16 9.33 -50.13
N PRO A 60 4.09 9.24 -50.94
CA PRO A 60 2.78 9.81 -50.64
C PRO A 60 1.86 8.87 -49.86
N VAL A 61 0.97 9.47 -49.07
CA VAL A 61 -0.12 8.82 -48.33
C VAL A 61 -1.30 8.52 -49.27
N PRO A 62 -1.86 7.29 -49.33
CA PRO A 62 -3.05 7.02 -50.13
C PRO A 62 -4.35 7.30 -49.36
N LYS A 63 -5.30 7.90 -50.09
CA LYS A 63 -6.66 8.27 -49.66
C LYS A 63 -7.53 7.04 -49.38
N ARG A 64 -8.28 7.06 -48.26
CA ARG A 64 -9.36 6.12 -47.94
C ARG A 64 -10.53 6.29 -48.92
N LYS A 65 -10.95 5.18 -49.56
CA LYS A 65 -12.28 5.04 -50.18
C LYS A 65 -13.21 4.28 -49.23
N THR A 66 -14.42 4.80 -49.10
CA THR A 66 -15.58 4.20 -48.46
C THR A 66 -16.18 3.11 -49.36
N GLY A 67 -16.63 1.99 -48.78
CA GLY A 67 -17.31 0.93 -49.54
C GLY A 67 -17.67 -0.30 -48.70
N SER A 68 -18.96 -0.38 -48.34
CA SER A 68 -19.85 -1.55 -48.19
C SER A 68 -19.34 -2.86 -47.57
N GLY A 69 -20.13 -3.35 -46.62
CA GLY A 69 -19.84 -4.51 -45.77
C GLY A 69 -19.59 -5.84 -46.47
N LYS A 70 -18.70 -6.61 -45.85
CA LYS A 70 -18.69 -8.07 -45.82
C LYS A 70 -18.29 -8.51 -44.40
N LYS A 71 -19.12 -9.35 -43.78
CA LYS A 71 -18.84 -10.03 -42.51
C LYS A 71 -17.58 -10.88 -42.68
N LEU A 72 -16.57 -10.66 -41.83
CA LEU A 72 -15.43 -11.57 -41.68
C LEU A 72 -15.88 -12.80 -40.87
N PRO A 73 -15.48 -14.03 -41.25
CA PRO A 73 -15.84 -15.23 -40.51
C PRO A 73 -15.02 -15.33 -39.22
N ILE A 74 -15.70 -15.75 -38.16
CA ILE A 74 -15.16 -16.11 -36.85
C ILE A 74 -14.33 -17.39 -37.03
N PRO A 75 -13.08 -17.49 -36.53
CA PRO A 75 -12.35 -18.75 -36.59
C PRO A 75 -12.97 -19.75 -35.60
N PHE A 76 -13.24 -20.97 -36.09
CA PHE A 76 -13.69 -22.12 -35.31
C PHE A 76 -12.64 -22.55 -34.26
N PRO A 77 -13.06 -23.20 -33.15
CA PRO A 77 -12.16 -23.64 -32.10
C PRO A 77 -11.27 -24.81 -32.56
N ILE A 78 -10.01 -24.75 -32.16
CA ILE A 78 -9.01 -25.81 -32.35
C ILE A 78 -9.39 -26.98 -31.41
N PRO A 79 -9.52 -28.24 -31.89
CA PRO A 79 -9.81 -29.37 -31.01
C PRO A 79 -8.60 -29.67 -30.13
N TYR A 80 -8.85 -29.82 -28.82
CA TYR A 80 -7.89 -30.24 -27.82
C TYR A 80 -7.54 -31.71 -28.05
N SER A 81 -6.28 -32.02 -28.37
CA SER A 81 -5.78 -33.40 -28.43
C SER A 81 -5.39 -33.84 -27.03
N GLU A 82 -5.98 -34.95 -26.55
CA GLU A 82 -5.58 -35.60 -25.30
C GLU A 82 -4.11 -36.06 -25.37
N PRO A 83 -3.32 -35.93 -24.29
CA PRO A 83 -1.97 -36.48 -24.24
C PRO A 83 -2.01 -38.02 -24.21
N PRO A 84 -1.00 -38.71 -24.76
CA PRO A 84 -1.02 -40.16 -24.87
C PRO A 84 -0.92 -40.84 -23.50
N GLU A 85 -1.68 -41.94 -23.35
CA GLU A 85 -1.61 -42.85 -22.20
C GLU A 85 -0.20 -43.44 -22.06
N VAL A 86 0.40 -43.25 -20.89
CA VAL A 86 1.63 -43.92 -20.49
C VAL A 86 1.26 -45.16 -19.70
N HIS A 87 1.42 -46.35 -20.29
CA HIS A 87 1.36 -47.61 -19.53
C HIS A 87 2.66 -47.80 -18.74
N PRO A 88 2.62 -47.99 -17.41
CA PRO A 88 3.79 -48.42 -16.66
C PRO A 88 3.94 -49.95 -16.74
N ALA A 89 5.16 -50.37 -17.08
CA ALA A 89 5.63 -51.74 -16.97
C ALA A 89 5.66 -52.21 -15.51
N ALA A 90 5.57 -53.52 -15.33
CA ALA A 90 5.29 -54.20 -14.08
C ALA A 90 6.43 -54.18 -13.03
N SER A 91 5.96 -54.10 -11.77
CA SER A 91 6.47 -54.66 -10.50
C SER A 91 7.83 -54.24 -9.94
N ASN A 92 7.82 -53.53 -8.80
CA ASN A 92 8.18 -54.11 -7.49
C ASN A 92 7.88 -53.12 -6.32
N GLY A 93 7.12 -53.57 -5.31
CA GLY A 93 6.96 -52.94 -3.99
C GLY A 93 5.87 -51.86 -3.87
N ALA A 94 4.59 -52.23 -3.78
CA ALA A 94 3.47 -51.28 -3.75
C ALA A 94 3.17 -50.74 -2.34
N THR A 95 3.55 -49.48 -2.08
CA THR A 95 2.85 -48.59 -1.14
C THR A 95 1.45 -48.25 -1.70
N MET A 96 0.41 -48.18 -0.85
CA MET A 96 -0.94 -47.80 -1.30
C MET A 96 -1.02 -46.30 -1.59
N ASP A 97 -1.41 -45.94 -2.82
CA ASP A 97 -1.70 -44.56 -3.23
C ASP A 97 -3.14 -44.15 -2.84
N ILE A 98 -3.40 -42.84 -2.73
CA ILE A 98 -4.67 -42.23 -2.30
C ILE A 98 -5.87 -42.73 -3.10
N ASP A 99 -5.72 -43.00 -4.39
CA ASP A 99 -6.80 -43.50 -5.22
C ASP A 99 -7.23 -44.92 -4.85
N ARG A 100 -6.29 -45.74 -4.34
CA ARG A 100 -6.57 -47.09 -3.84
C ARG A 100 -7.26 -47.06 -2.47
N ILE A 101 -6.98 -46.06 -1.66
CA ILE A 101 -7.70 -45.79 -0.39
C ILE A 101 -9.15 -45.39 -0.69
N ILE A 102 -9.36 -44.51 -1.68
CA ILE A 102 -10.69 -44.09 -2.12
C ILE A 102 -11.48 -45.28 -2.69
N GLU A 103 -10.85 -46.11 -3.50
CA GLU A 103 -11.46 -47.32 -4.05
C GLU A 103 -11.89 -48.29 -2.93
N LYS A 104 -11.02 -48.57 -1.96
CA LYS A 104 -11.34 -49.44 -0.83
C LYS A 104 -12.43 -48.90 0.07
N ALA A 105 -12.53 -47.58 0.19
CA ALA A 105 -13.60 -46.91 0.92
C ALA A 105 -14.96 -46.93 0.18
N GLY A 106 -15.04 -47.49 -1.03
CA GLY A 106 -16.29 -47.58 -1.81
C GLY A 106 -16.48 -46.45 -2.82
N GLY A 107 -15.46 -45.62 -3.05
CA GLY A 107 -15.50 -44.49 -3.97
C GLY A 107 -15.50 -43.13 -3.28
N ALA A 108 -15.49 -42.06 -4.08
CA ALA A 108 -15.32 -40.69 -3.59
C ALA A 108 -16.51 -40.20 -2.74
N ASP A 109 -17.73 -40.66 -3.04
CA ASP A 109 -18.92 -40.32 -2.26
C ASP A 109 -18.91 -41.01 -0.89
N GLU A 110 -18.55 -42.29 -0.86
CA GLU A 110 -18.58 -43.11 0.36
C GLU A 110 -17.47 -42.70 1.33
N ILE A 111 -16.27 -42.41 0.83
CA ILE A 111 -15.18 -41.88 1.66
C ILE A 111 -15.49 -40.49 2.22
N ALA A 112 -16.19 -39.65 1.45
CA ALA A 112 -16.65 -38.33 1.90
C ALA A 112 -17.67 -38.47 3.04
N ALA A 113 -18.64 -39.37 2.89
CA ALA A 113 -19.64 -39.68 3.91
C ALA A 113 -19.00 -40.26 5.20
N LEU A 114 -18.11 -41.25 5.05
CA LEU A 114 -17.39 -41.86 6.18
C LEU A 114 -16.57 -40.85 6.98
N ALA A 115 -15.93 -39.91 6.30
CA ALA A 115 -15.08 -38.91 6.92
C ALA A 115 -15.80 -37.63 7.35
N GLY A 116 -17.10 -37.50 7.06
CA GLY A 116 -17.92 -36.33 7.39
C GLY A 116 -17.50 -35.07 6.63
N VAL A 117 -17.10 -35.21 5.36
CA VAL A 117 -16.62 -34.11 4.51
C VAL A 117 -17.37 -34.06 3.18
N GLY A 118 -17.25 -32.95 2.44
CA GLY A 118 -17.77 -32.85 1.07
C GLY A 118 -16.81 -33.40 0.01
N LEU A 119 -17.32 -33.65 -1.20
CA LEU A 119 -16.53 -34.15 -2.35
C LEU A 119 -15.32 -33.29 -2.71
N GLU A 120 -15.38 -31.97 -2.51
CA GLU A 120 -14.24 -31.08 -2.74
C GLU A 120 -13.08 -31.37 -1.77
N ALA A 121 -13.36 -31.86 -0.55
CA ALA A 121 -12.31 -32.28 0.37
C ALA A 121 -11.61 -33.55 -0.15
N VAL A 122 -12.36 -34.53 -0.65
CA VAL A 122 -11.80 -35.75 -1.26
C VAL A 122 -11.00 -35.41 -2.53
N ARG A 123 -11.46 -34.42 -3.32
CA ARG A 123 -10.70 -33.89 -4.46
C ARG A 123 -9.37 -33.27 -4.04
N LYS A 124 -9.37 -32.52 -2.93
CA LYS A 124 -8.14 -31.97 -2.34
C LYS A 124 -7.21 -33.07 -1.83
N TRP A 125 -7.73 -34.14 -1.24
CA TRP A 125 -6.92 -35.29 -0.80
C TRP A 125 -6.23 -35.98 -1.97
N ARG A 126 -6.91 -36.13 -3.11
CA ARG A 126 -6.28 -36.62 -4.35
C ARG A 126 -5.15 -35.70 -4.83
N GLN A 127 -5.36 -34.39 -4.79
CA GLN A 127 -4.33 -33.41 -5.19
C GLN A 127 -3.11 -33.41 -4.26
N SER A 128 -3.34 -33.56 -2.95
CA SER A 128 -2.28 -33.61 -1.95
C SER A 128 -1.73 -35.02 -1.71
N ARG A 129 -2.26 -36.04 -2.38
CA ARG A 129 -1.98 -37.47 -2.19
C ARG A 129 -2.08 -37.99 -0.75
N MET A 130 -2.83 -37.27 0.10
CA MET A 130 -2.85 -37.54 1.54
C MET A 130 -4.25 -37.33 2.12
N VAL A 131 -4.67 -38.22 3.01
CA VAL A 131 -5.82 -38.01 3.90
C VAL A 131 -5.34 -37.33 5.19
N PRO A 132 -5.91 -36.19 5.60
CA PRO A 132 -5.59 -35.56 6.88
C PRO A 132 -5.85 -36.49 8.08
N THR A 133 -4.93 -36.49 9.05
CA THR A 133 -4.92 -37.37 10.24
C THR A 133 -6.24 -37.40 11.01
N LYS A 134 -6.95 -36.26 11.08
CA LYS A 134 -8.26 -36.16 11.73
C LYS A 134 -9.33 -37.10 11.16
N HIS A 135 -9.18 -37.56 9.91
CA HIS A 135 -10.12 -38.46 9.25
C HIS A 135 -9.70 -39.93 9.30
N TRP A 136 -8.47 -40.24 9.77
CA TRP A 136 -7.98 -41.61 9.85
C TRP A 136 -8.81 -42.54 10.73
N PRO A 137 -9.33 -42.12 11.92
CA PRO A 137 -10.14 -42.99 12.74
C PRO A 137 -11.41 -43.48 12.02
N ALA A 138 -11.94 -42.69 11.08
CA ALA A 138 -13.07 -43.09 10.27
C ALA A 138 -12.67 -44.11 9.20
N LEU A 139 -11.54 -43.91 8.53
CA LEU A 139 -11.05 -44.78 7.46
C LEU A 139 -10.49 -46.11 7.96
N LEU A 140 -9.91 -46.16 9.15
CA LEU A 140 -9.42 -47.40 9.76
C LEU A 140 -10.55 -48.39 10.12
N ARG A 141 -11.82 -47.95 10.07
CA ARG A 141 -12.99 -48.83 10.21
C ARG A 141 -13.35 -49.55 8.91
N VAL A 142 -12.79 -49.14 7.78
CA VAL A 142 -13.01 -49.77 6.48
C VAL A 142 -12.13 -51.03 6.37
N PRO A 143 -12.71 -52.21 6.10
CA PRO A 143 -11.95 -53.44 5.93
C PRO A 143 -10.86 -53.29 4.85
N GLY A 144 -9.61 -53.52 5.24
CA GLY A 144 -8.48 -53.51 4.31
C GLY A 144 -7.78 -52.15 4.14
N ILE A 145 -8.14 -51.12 4.90
CA ILE A 145 -7.32 -49.92 5.11
C ILE A 145 -6.58 -50.08 6.44
N ALA A 146 -5.25 -50.21 6.38
CA ALA A 146 -4.40 -50.29 7.56
C ALA A 146 -3.73 -48.94 7.85
N LEU A 147 -3.27 -48.75 9.09
CA LEU A 147 -2.59 -47.51 9.50
C LEU A 147 -1.38 -47.21 8.61
N GLN A 148 -0.62 -48.23 8.23
CA GLN A 148 0.51 -48.12 7.32
C GLN A 148 0.14 -47.52 5.94
N ASP A 149 -1.09 -47.72 5.48
CA ASP A 149 -1.58 -47.20 4.19
C ASP A 149 -1.89 -45.69 4.29
N LEU A 150 -2.24 -45.21 5.50
CA LEU A 150 -2.49 -43.79 5.78
C LEU A 150 -1.21 -43.04 6.16
N THR A 151 -0.15 -43.76 6.56
CA THR A 151 1.14 -43.19 6.97
C THR A 151 2.23 -43.32 5.89
N ALA A 152 2.00 -44.05 4.80
CA ALA A 152 3.01 -44.36 3.79
C ALA A 152 3.68 -43.11 3.22
N ASP A 153 2.91 -42.03 3.00
CA ASP A 153 3.47 -40.74 2.56
C ASP A 153 4.08 -39.94 3.71
N LEU A 154 3.70 -40.13 4.97
CA LEU A 154 4.29 -39.40 6.11
C LEU A 154 5.71 -39.88 6.42
N THR A 155 6.02 -41.16 6.25
CA THR A 155 7.38 -41.68 6.46
C THR A 155 8.34 -41.29 5.34
N THR A 156 7.88 -41.25 4.08
CA THR A 156 8.65 -40.64 2.98
C THR A 156 8.74 -39.14 3.15
N THR A 157 7.70 -38.46 3.63
CA THR A 157 7.70 -37.02 3.87
C THR A 157 8.57 -36.63 5.06
N GLU A 158 8.68 -37.41 6.14
CA GLU A 158 9.58 -37.11 7.26
C GLU A 158 11.04 -37.39 6.89
N THR A 159 11.33 -38.50 6.20
CA THR A 159 12.70 -38.83 5.80
C THR A 159 13.17 -37.96 4.62
N GLN A 160 12.29 -37.59 3.69
CA GLN A 160 12.58 -36.61 2.63
C GLN A 160 12.53 -35.18 3.16
N GLN A 161 11.71 -34.81 4.15
CA GLN A 161 11.79 -33.48 4.76
C GLN A 161 12.94 -33.35 5.75
N GLU A 162 13.48 -34.42 6.34
CA GLU A 162 14.74 -34.36 7.09
C GLU A 162 15.93 -34.31 6.14
N GLN A 163 15.91 -35.08 5.04
CA GLN A 163 16.96 -35.02 4.01
C GLN A 163 16.88 -33.76 3.13
N GLU A 164 15.71 -33.18 2.86
CA GLU A 164 15.51 -31.89 2.17
C GLU A 164 15.70 -30.71 3.15
N ARG A 165 15.37 -30.83 4.45
CA ARG A 165 15.75 -29.80 5.44
C ARG A 165 17.26 -29.75 5.68
N GLU A 166 17.97 -30.87 5.55
CA GLU A 166 19.44 -30.86 5.58
C GLU A 166 20.07 -30.50 4.24
N THR A 167 19.35 -30.50 3.11
CA THR A 167 19.91 -30.19 1.77
C THR A 167 19.41 -28.91 1.10
N ASP A 168 18.44 -28.17 1.65
CA ASP A 168 17.98 -26.87 1.12
C ASP A 168 18.42 -25.67 1.97
N VAL A 169 19.62 -25.74 2.56
CA VAL A 169 20.28 -24.56 3.18
C VAL A 169 21.16 -23.82 2.17
N SER A 170 21.41 -24.40 0.99
CA SER A 170 22.10 -23.69 -0.08
C SER A 170 21.11 -23.32 -1.18
N ASN A 171 20.49 -22.15 -1.06
CA ASN A 171 20.19 -21.36 -2.25
C ASN A 171 21.48 -20.59 -2.58
N PRO A 172 22.46 -21.19 -3.31
CA PRO A 172 23.75 -20.54 -3.52
C PRO A 172 23.53 -19.21 -4.24
N CYS A 173 24.28 -18.19 -3.83
CA CYS A 173 24.23 -16.87 -4.46
C CYS A 173 24.39 -17.00 -5.99
N PRO A 174 23.35 -16.66 -6.79
CA PRO A 174 23.41 -16.75 -8.23
C PRO A 174 24.47 -15.79 -8.80
N PRO A 175 25.10 -16.12 -9.95
CA PRO A 175 26.04 -15.22 -10.60
C PRO A 175 25.42 -13.84 -10.86
N GLY A 176 26.08 -12.78 -10.40
CA GLY A 176 25.64 -11.39 -10.59
C GLY A 176 24.64 -10.88 -9.55
N ALA A 177 24.22 -11.70 -8.58
CA ALA A 177 23.51 -11.21 -7.40
C ALA A 177 24.51 -10.55 -6.42
N ASN A 178 24.11 -9.43 -5.84
CA ASN A 178 24.88 -8.68 -4.84
C ASN A 178 24.01 -8.16 -3.68
N ALA A 179 22.73 -8.52 -3.67
CA ALA A 179 21.79 -8.24 -2.59
C ALA A 179 20.93 -9.47 -2.31
N ALA A 180 20.43 -9.57 -1.08
CA ALA A 180 19.53 -10.64 -0.66
C ALA A 180 18.42 -10.09 0.24
N LEU A 181 17.22 -10.64 0.07
CA LEU A 181 16.12 -10.52 1.01
C LEU A 181 15.98 -11.86 1.73
N VAL A 182 16.27 -11.88 3.03
CA VAL A 182 16.25 -13.09 3.87
C VAL A 182 15.03 -13.02 4.79
N LEU A 183 14.17 -14.04 4.74
CA LEU A 183 12.96 -14.15 5.55
C LEU A 183 13.22 -15.05 6.76
N ALA A 184 12.48 -14.83 7.84
CA ALA A 184 12.63 -15.61 9.09
C ALA A 184 12.30 -17.11 8.93
N ASP A 185 11.52 -17.48 7.90
CA ASP A 185 11.21 -18.87 7.57
C ASP A 185 12.40 -19.61 6.91
N GLY A 186 13.48 -18.91 6.56
CA GLY A 186 14.65 -19.47 5.87
C GLY A 186 14.70 -19.13 4.38
N THR A 187 13.63 -18.56 3.80
CA THR A 187 13.63 -18.18 2.39
C THR A 187 14.68 -17.12 2.12
N VAL A 188 15.57 -17.38 1.16
CA VAL A 188 16.56 -16.40 0.66
C VAL A 188 16.21 -16.04 -0.77
N LEU A 189 15.99 -14.75 -1.02
CA LEU A 189 15.68 -14.22 -2.35
C LEU A 189 16.84 -13.33 -2.81
N TRP A 190 17.59 -13.83 -3.78
CA TRP A 190 18.75 -13.14 -4.35
C TRP A 190 18.33 -12.16 -5.44
N GLY A 191 19.00 -11.02 -5.48
CA GLY A 191 18.73 -9.97 -6.47
C GLY A 191 19.90 -9.02 -6.67
N ARG A 192 19.60 -7.90 -7.33
CA ARG A 192 20.55 -6.81 -7.55
C ARG A 192 20.20 -5.64 -6.66
N GLY A 193 21.14 -5.23 -5.83
CA GLY A 193 20.98 -4.11 -4.93
C GLY A 193 21.09 -2.76 -5.63
N PHE A 194 20.32 -1.80 -5.14
CA PHE A 194 20.40 -0.39 -5.50
C PHE A 194 20.16 0.48 -4.27
N GLY A 195 20.44 1.77 -4.35
CA GLY A 195 20.36 2.66 -3.18
C GLY A 195 21.63 2.64 -2.33
N ALA A 196 21.48 2.79 -1.01
CA ALA A 196 22.59 2.73 -0.07
C ALA A 196 23.05 1.30 0.18
N HIS A 197 24.35 1.12 0.37
CA HIS A 197 24.87 -0.12 0.90
C HIS A 197 24.47 -0.31 2.36
N THR A 198 24.09 -1.52 2.74
CA THR A 198 23.61 -1.83 4.10
C THR A 198 23.75 -3.31 4.44
N GLU A 199 24.04 -3.60 5.70
CA GLU A 199 23.92 -4.95 6.30
C GLU A 199 22.46 -5.30 6.65
N GLY A 200 21.53 -4.39 6.35
CA GLY A 200 20.09 -4.53 6.48
C GLY A 200 19.56 -4.25 7.89
N ALA A 201 18.41 -3.57 7.96
CA ALA A 201 17.61 -3.50 9.18
C ALA A 201 16.59 -4.63 9.20
N VAL A 202 16.29 -5.16 10.38
CA VAL A 202 15.21 -6.14 10.53
C VAL A 202 13.86 -5.42 10.52
N GLY A 203 12.90 -5.97 9.79
CA GLY A 203 11.54 -5.44 9.78
C GLY A 203 10.54 -6.41 9.18
N GLU A 204 9.28 -5.97 9.14
CA GLU A 204 8.20 -6.75 8.53
C GLU A 204 8.15 -6.51 7.01
N LEU A 205 8.16 -7.58 6.23
CA LEU A 205 7.94 -7.55 4.80
C LEU A 205 6.45 -7.44 4.51
N CYS A 206 6.08 -6.38 3.80
CA CYS A 206 4.72 -6.16 3.32
C CYS A 206 4.69 -5.99 1.80
N PHE A 207 3.50 -5.95 1.21
CA PHE A 207 3.33 -5.62 -0.21
C PHE A 207 2.32 -4.50 -0.41
N SER A 208 2.50 -3.74 -1.50
CA SER A 208 1.56 -2.70 -1.95
C SER A 208 1.10 -2.96 -3.39
N THR A 209 -0.21 -2.80 -3.61
CA THR A 209 -0.85 -2.94 -4.93
C THR A 209 -0.90 -1.64 -5.74
N GLY A 210 -0.45 -0.52 -5.16
CA GLY A 210 -0.37 0.77 -5.87
C GLY A 210 0.55 0.69 -7.08
N MET A 211 0.02 1.00 -8.28
CA MET A 211 0.82 1.02 -9.52
C MET A 211 1.64 2.31 -9.69
N THR A 212 1.28 3.36 -8.96
CA THR A 212 1.92 4.67 -8.96
C THR A 212 2.10 5.16 -7.53
N GLY A 213 2.99 6.14 -7.35
CA GLY A 213 3.18 6.80 -6.07
C GLY A 213 4.06 6.01 -5.09
N TYR A 214 5.14 5.40 -5.61
CA TYR A 214 6.09 4.66 -4.79
C TYR A 214 6.83 5.57 -3.80
N GLN A 215 7.04 6.85 -4.14
CA GLN A 215 7.77 7.78 -3.28
C GLN A 215 6.92 8.17 -2.08
N GLU A 216 5.67 8.52 -2.31
CA GLU A 216 4.64 8.79 -1.31
C GLU A 216 4.48 7.57 -0.38
N THR A 217 4.45 6.36 -0.96
CA THR A 217 4.41 5.10 -0.21
C THR A 217 5.63 4.94 0.70
N LEU A 218 6.85 5.15 0.20
CA LEU A 218 8.06 4.93 0.99
C LEU A 218 8.25 5.98 2.10
N THR A 219 7.71 7.18 1.90
CA THR A 219 7.77 8.29 2.87
C THR A 219 6.57 8.34 3.83
N ASP A 220 5.53 7.52 3.62
CA ASP A 220 4.44 7.37 4.58
C ASP A 220 4.96 6.79 5.92
N PRO A 221 4.85 7.53 7.04
CA PRO A 221 5.30 7.07 8.37
C PRO A 221 4.72 5.73 8.81
N SER A 222 3.57 5.32 8.26
CA SER A 222 2.91 4.06 8.58
C SER A 222 3.75 2.83 8.17
N PHE A 223 4.72 3.00 7.27
CA PHE A 223 5.68 1.95 6.88
C PHE A 223 6.95 1.89 7.76
N ALA A 224 6.98 2.60 8.90
CA ALA A 224 8.09 2.46 9.84
C ALA A 224 8.25 0.99 10.28
N GLY A 225 9.49 0.50 10.28
CA GLY A 225 9.79 -0.89 10.60
C GLY A 225 9.43 -1.90 9.49
N GLN A 226 9.03 -1.44 8.29
CA GLN A 226 8.61 -2.32 7.20
C GLN A 226 9.50 -2.21 5.96
N ILE A 227 9.65 -3.32 5.25
CA ILE A 227 10.22 -3.40 3.90
C ILE A 227 9.06 -3.53 2.91
N VAL A 228 9.03 -2.67 1.89
CA VAL A 228 7.87 -2.58 0.97
C VAL A 228 8.16 -3.34 -0.32
N THR A 229 7.35 -4.36 -0.59
CA THR A 229 7.33 -5.06 -1.89
C THR A 229 6.31 -4.42 -2.81
N PHE A 230 6.77 -3.91 -3.95
CA PHE A 230 5.87 -3.37 -4.97
C PHE A 230 5.43 -4.47 -5.93
N THR A 231 4.11 -4.61 -6.07
CA THR A 231 3.54 -5.58 -7.01
C THR A 231 3.62 -5.10 -8.46
N PHE A 232 3.58 -3.79 -8.69
CA PHE A 232 3.80 -3.23 -10.03
C PHE A 232 5.29 -3.36 -10.39
N PRO A 233 5.62 -3.93 -11.56
CA PRO A 233 6.98 -4.39 -11.82
C PRO A 233 8.00 -3.27 -12.03
N HIS A 234 7.60 -2.16 -12.64
CA HIS A 234 8.49 -1.05 -13.00
C HIS A 234 8.35 0.11 -12.00
N ILE A 235 9.26 0.16 -11.03
CA ILE A 235 9.31 1.21 -10.01
C ILE A 235 10.49 2.14 -10.28
N GLY A 236 10.32 3.44 -10.04
CA GLY A 236 11.35 4.46 -10.33
C GLY A 236 11.17 5.22 -11.65
N ASN A 237 10.18 4.85 -12.48
CA ASN A 237 9.99 5.40 -13.84
C ASN A 237 9.86 6.94 -13.89
N VAL A 238 9.41 7.58 -12.81
CA VAL A 238 9.17 9.03 -12.75
C VAL A 238 10.21 9.78 -11.91
N GLY A 239 11.26 9.08 -11.46
CA GLY A 239 12.27 9.65 -10.57
C GLY A 239 11.69 10.05 -9.23
N THR A 240 12.25 11.06 -8.59
CA THR A 240 11.77 11.58 -7.31
C THR A 240 11.80 13.10 -7.28
N ASN A 241 10.99 13.68 -6.39
CA ASN A 241 10.91 15.13 -6.16
C ASN A 241 10.42 15.45 -4.74
N ALA A 242 10.70 16.64 -4.23
CA ALA A 242 10.36 16.97 -2.85
C ALA A 242 8.85 17.06 -2.57
N ASP A 243 8.02 17.36 -3.59
CA ASP A 243 6.58 17.54 -3.40
C ASP A 243 5.84 16.22 -3.13
N ASP A 244 6.37 15.09 -3.62
CA ASP A 244 5.81 13.73 -3.44
C ASP A 244 6.28 13.06 -2.13
N ASN A 245 6.91 13.81 -1.22
CA ASN A 245 7.21 13.33 0.13
C ASN A 245 6.00 13.52 1.05
N GLU A 246 5.56 12.44 1.68
CA GLU A 246 4.51 12.45 2.71
C GLU A 246 5.05 12.65 4.13
N ALA A 247 6.37 12.59 4.30
CA ALA A 247 7.06 13.05 5.50
C ALA A 247 8.50 13.44 5.15
N PRO A 248 9.16 14.28 5.97
CA PRO A 248 10.54 14.70 5.73
C PRO A 248 11.58 13.56 5.74
N LYS A 249 11.27 12.45 6.44
CA LYS A 249 12.15 11.29 6.57
C LYS A 249 11.45 10.07 6.00
N MET A 250 12.16 9.31 5.17
CA MET A 250 11.66 8.04 4.67
C MET A 250 11.52 7.01 5.80
N ALA A 251 10.31 6.49 5.97
CA ALA A 251 9.96 5.59 7.06
C ALA A 251 10.25 4.13 6.72
N ALA A 252 9.96 3.71 5.48
CA ALA A 252 10.24 2.38 5.00
C ALA A 252 11.74 2.02 5.13
N LEU A 253 12.02 0.77 5.49
CA LEU A 253 13.37 0.23 5.66
C LEU A 253 14.04 -0.09 4.32
N GLY A 254 13.26 -0.30 3.26
CA GLY A 254 13.75 -0.57 1.92
C GLY A 254 12.64 -0.92 0.94
N ALA A 255 13.04 -1.13 -0.33
CA ALA A 255 12.11 -1.41 -1.43
C ALA A 255 12.47 -2.73 -2.15
N VAL A 256 11.47 -3.55 -2.42
CA VAL A 256 11.61 -4.79 -3.21
C VAL A 256 10.83 -4.63 -4.50
N VAL A 257 11.52 -4.76 -5.63
CA VAL A 257 10.97 -4.50 -6.97
C VAL A 257 11.29 -5.65 -7.93
N LYS A 258 10.47 -5.79 -8.98
CA LYS A 258 10.65 -6.87 -9.97
C LYS A 258 11.73 -6.54 -10.97
N GLU A 259 11.60 -5.40 -11.64
CA GLU A 259 12.48 -5.01 -12.74
C GLU A 259 13.63 -4.13 -12.26
N ASP A 260 14.69 -4.04 -13.05
CA ASP A 260 15.79 -3.14 -12.77
C ASP A 260 15.34 -1.68 -12.86
N ILE A 261 15.94 -0.84 -12.02
CA ILE A 261 15.65 0.60 -11.99
C ILE A 261 16.14 1.23 -13.29
N THR A 262 15.23 1.89 -14.00
CA THR A 262 15.53 2.59 -15.25
C THR A 262 15.88 4.06 -14.99
N ALA A 263 16.40 4.74 -16.03
CA ALA A 263 16.44 6.19 -16.02
C ALA A 263 15.01 6.76 -15.91
N PRO A 264 14.80 7.85 -15.14
CA PRO A 264 13.47 8.43 -14.98
C PRO A 264 13.05 9.25 -16.21
N ALA A 265 11.75 9.28 -16.49
CA ALA A 265 11.14 10.02 -17.60
C ALA A 265 9.87 10.75 -17.14
N SER A 266 10.06 11.81 -16.36
CA SER A 266 8.99 12.71 -15.91
C SER A 266 9.49 14.15 -15.86
N TRP A 267 8.64 15.11 -16.23
CA TRP A 267 8.96 16.53 -16.12
C TRP A 267 9.13 16.98 -14.66
N ARG A 268 8.55 16.25 -13.71
CA ARG A 268 8.70 16.46 -12.26
C ARG A 268 9.93 15.77 -11.68
N SER A 269 10.66 14.97 -12.44
CA SER A 269 11.82 14.25 -11.90
C SER A 269 12.96 15.23 -11.60
N HIS A 270 13.35 15.32 -10.32
CA HIS A 270 14.54 16.06 -9.91
C HIS A 270 15.73 15.12 -9.70
N GLU A 271 15.48 13.89 -9.26
CA GLU A 271 16.53 12.92 -8.94
C GLU A 271 16.13 11.49 -9.40
N PRO A 272 17.08 10.64 -9.83
CA PRO A 272 16.82 9.22 -10.06
C PRO A 272 16.52 8.46 -8.76
N PHE A 273 15.57 7.53 -8.80
CA PHE A 273 15.10 6.79 -7.61
C PHE A 273 16.21 6.08 -6.81
N ALA A 274 17.19 5.45 -7.48
CA ALA A 274 18.31 4.79 -6.80
C ALA A 274 19.24 5.78 -6.07
N ALA A 275 19.44 6.98 -6.61
CA ALA A 275 20.22 8.02 -5.94
C ALA A 275 19.45 8.53 -4.71
N TRP A 276 18.16 8.80 -4.88
CA TRP A 276 17.29 9.25 -3.79
C TRP A 276 17.23 8.27 -2.62
N LEU A 277 17.13 6.96 -2.87
CA LEU A 277 17.20 5.95 -1.80
C LEU A 277 18.54 5.96 -1.06
N ARG A 278 19.64 6.15 -1.80
CA ARG A 278 20.98 6.24 -1.20
C ARG A 278 21.11 7.45 -0.29
N ASP A 279 20.57 8.59 -0.70
CA ASP A 279 20.58 9.83 0.08
C ASP A 279 19.73 9.71 1.36
N HIS A 280 18.72 8.83 1.35
CA HIS A 280 17.95 8.43 2.53
C HIS A 280 18.60 7.32 3.36
N GLY A 281 19.78 6.82 2.97
CA GLY A 281 20.50 5.75 3.66
C GLY A 281 19.82 4.39 3.56
N ARG A 282 19.08 4.13 2.47
CA ARG A 282 18.18 2.99 2.34
C ARG A 282 18.45 2.20 1.06
N ALA A 283 18.26 0.89 1.15
CA ALA A 283 18.52 -0.02 0.05
C ALA A 283 17.22 -0.43 -0.65
N GLY A 284 17.36 -0.83 -1.90
CA GLY A 284 16.38 -1.61 -2.62
C GLY A 284 17.00 -2.83 -3.28
N ILE A 285 16.16 -3.77 -3.68
CA ILE A 285 16.55 -4.99 -4.39
C ILE A 285 15.64 -5.22 -5.60
N SER A 286 16.26 -5.43 -6.77
CA SER A 286 15.58 -5.71 -8.04
C SER A 286 15.85 -7.14 -8.53
N GLY A 287 15.09 -7.56 -9.54
CA GLY A 287 15.25 -8.88 -10.16
C GLY A 287 14.57 -10.02 -9.40
N ILE A 288 13.78 -9.71 -8.37
CA ILE A 288 13.10 -10.72 -7.55
C ILE A 288 11.67 -10.94 -8.02
N ASP A 289 11.16 -12.16 -7.92
CA ASP A 289 9.74 -12.45 -8.16
C ASP A 289 8.83 -11.86 -7.07
N THR A 290 8.47 -10.59 -7.23
CA THR A 290 7.55 -9.88 -6.32
C THR A 290 6.15 -10.48 -6.32
N ARG A 291 5.74 -11.20 -7.37
CA ARG A 291 4.46 -11.93 -7.40
C ARG A 291 4.50 -13.15 -6.50
N ALA A 292 5.60 -13.91 -6.51
CA ALA A 292 5.80 -15.03 -5.59
C ALA A 292 5.78 -14.54 -4.13
N ILE A 293 6.55 -13.48 -3.81
CA ILE A 293 6.52 -12.84 -2.47
C ILE A 293 5.09 -12.46 -2.09
N THR A 294 4.37 -11.76 -2.97
CA THR A 294 3.01 -11.29 -2.69
C THR A 294 2.05 -12.45 -2.38
N ARG A 295 2.16 -13.57 -3.11
CA ARG A 295 1.36 -14.77 -2.84
C ARG A 295 1.71 -15.39 -1.48
N THR A 296 3.00 -15.49 -1.16
CA THR A 296 3.46 -15.97 0.15
C THR A 296 2.92 -15.11 1.28
N LEU A 297 3.05 -13.78 1.18
CA LEU A 297 2.53 -12.86 2.20
C LEU A 297 1.00 -12.90 2.33
N ARG A 298 0.29 -13.08 1.22
CA ARG A 298 -1.17 -13.26 1.23
C ARG A 298 -1.59 -14.56 1.93
N ASP A 299 -0.89 -15.65 1.67
CA ASP A 299 -1.30 -16.99 2.14
C ASP A 299 -0.78 -17.28 3.56
N ASN A 300 0.37 -16.73 3.94
CA ASN A 300 1.07 -17.01 5.21
C ASN A 300 1.13 -15.80 6.16
N GLY A 301 0.56 -14.65 5.76
CA GLY A 301 0.63 -13.41 6.52
C GLY A 301 2.00 -12.68 6.40
N PRO A 302 2.15 -11.53 7.07
CA PRO A 302 3.39 -10.77 7.07
C PRO A 302 4.58 -11.60 7.59
N GLN A 303 5.74 -11.43 6.97
CA GLN A 303 6.97 -12.17 7.30
C GLN A 303 8.04 -11.21 7.80
N THR A 304 8.79 -11.60 8.81
CA THR A 304 10.00 -10.84 9.19
C THR A 304 11.07 -11.05 8.12
N ALA A 305 11.71 -9.96 7.69
CA ALA A 305 12.74 -10.00 6.68
C ALA A 305 13.88 -9.00 6.95
N ILE A 306 15.03 -9.28 6.33
CA ILE A 306 16.17 -8.36 6.24
C ILE A 306 16.56 -8.21 4.78
N LEU A 307 16.66 -6.97 4.32
CA LEU A 307 17.26 -6.62 3.03
C LEU A 307 18.73 -6.26 3.23
N ALA A 308 19.64 -7.09 2.71
CA ALA A 308 21.07 -6.84 2.73
C ALA A 308 21.60 -6.46 1.34
N PHE A 309 22.41 -5.42 1.29
CA PHE A 309 23.13 -4.96 0.09
C PHE A 309 24.52 -4.42 0.50
N PRO A 310 25.46 -5.28 0.91
CA PRO A 310 26.75 -4.85 1.42
C PRO A 310 27.66 -4.35 0.29
N GLU A 311 28.54 -3.38 0.59
CA GLU A 311 29.46 -2.77 -0.38
C GLU A 311 30.44 -3.77 -1.00
N ASN A 312 30.88 -4.75 -0.20
CA ASN A 312 31.80 -5.80 -0.63
C ASN A 312 31.11 -6.97 -1.37
N GLY A 313 29.78 -6.95 -1.49
CA GLY A 313 28.97 -8.01 -2.11
C GLY A 313 28.92 -9.35 -1.35
N ARG A 314 29.50 -9.44 -0.14
CA ARG A 314 29.52 -10.67 0.67
C ARG A 314 28.33 -10.70 1.61
N ILE A 315 27.45 -11.68 1.42
CA ILE A 315 26.20 -11.80 2.18
C ILE A 315 26.28 -13.07 3.04
N ASP A 316 26.25 -12.88 4.35
CA ASP A 316 26.16 -13.95 5.35
C ASP A 316 24.68 -14.24 5.64
N THR A 317 24.11 -15.20 4.91
CA THR A 317 22.69 -15.57 5.02
C THR A 317 22.33 -16.13 6.39
N ASP A 318 23.25 -16.85 7.05
CA ASP A 318 22.99 -17.48 8.35
C ASP A 318 22.88 -16.42 9.45
N SER A 319 23.78 -15.44 9.44
CA SER A 319 23.70 -14.29 10.35
C SER A 319 22.41 -13.49 10.14
N LEU A 320 22.02 -13.24 8.89
CA LEU A 320 20.78 -12.54 8.55
C LEU A 320 19.54 -13.32 9.00
N LEU A 321 19.49 -14.63 8.77
CA LEU A 321 18.39 -15.49 9.19
C LEU A 321 18.23 -15.51 10.72
N ASN A 322 19.34 -15.63 11.44
CA ASN A 322 19.33 -15.59 12.91
C ASN A 322 18.78 -14.25 13.44
N ARG A 323 19.21 -13.13 12.85
CA ARG A 323 18.68 -11.80 13.20
C ARG A 323 17.20 -11.67 12.87
N ALA A 324 16.74 -12.19 11.73
CA ALA A 324 15.34 -12.17 11.33
C ALA A 324 14.45 -12.95 12.30
N ARG A 325 14.89 -14.13 12.75
CA ARG A 325 14.16 -14.98 13.72
C ARG A 325 14.08 -14.40 15.13
N GLN A 326 15.04 -13.56 15.52
CA GLN A 326 15.10 -12.95 16.85
C GLN A 326 14.25 -11.68 16.99
N TRP A 327 13.76 -11.11 15.89
CA TRP A 327 12.99 -9.87 15.95
C TRP A 327 11.55 -10.12 16.41
N PRO A 328 11.06 -9.39 17.42
CA PRO A 328 9.82 -9.75 18.13
C PRO A 328 8.52 -9.45 17.38
N GLY A 329 8.57 -8.91 16.15
CA GLY A 329 7.38 -8.52 15.39
C GLY A 329 6.93 -7.08 15.64
N LEU A 330 6.00 -6.57 14.83
CA LEU A 330 5.38 -5.25 15.05
C LEU A 330 4.36 -5.23 16.20
N GLU A 331 3.86 -6.40 16.60
CA GLU A 331 2.80 -6.51 17.60
C GLU A 331 3.31 -6.07 18.97
N GLY A 332 2.57 -5.19 19.64
CA GLY A 332 3.01 -4.53 20.87
C GLY A 332 4.09 -3.45 20.71
N MET A 333 4.57 -3.13 19.50
CA MET A 333 5.51 -2.01 19.28
C MET A 333 4.78 -0.68 19.14
N ASP A 334 5.17 0.31 19.94
CA ASP A 334 4.70 1.70 19.85
C ASP A 334 5.59 2.53 18.90
N LEU A 335 5.43 2.29 17.60
CA LEU A 335 6.20 2.99 16.58
C LEU A 335 5.75 4.45 16.38
N ALA A 336 4.55 4.82 16.83
CA ALA A 336 4.06 6.20 16.78
C ALA A 336 5.00 7.18 17.51
N LYS A 337 5.61 6.76 18.62
CA LYS A 337 6.61 7.57 19.35
C LYS A 337 7.93 7.75 18.60
N GLU A 338 8.27 6.84 17.70
CA GLU A 338 9.49 6.93 16.90
C GLU A 338 9.34 7.87 15.71
N VAL A 339 8.12 8.00 15.18
CA VAL A 339 7.84 8.81 13.98
C VAL A 339 7.17 10.15 14.27
N THR A 340 6.58 10.32 15.46
CA THR A 340 5.97 11.59 15.86
C THR A 340 6.98 12.73 15.78
N ARG A 341 6.52 13.90 15.33
CA ARG A 341 7.34 15.11 15.24
C ARG A 341 6.98 16.10 16.36
N PRO A 342 7.90 17.02 16.73
CA PRO A 342 7.61 18.07 17.69
C PRO A 342 6.42 18.95 17.29
N LYS A 343 5.89 19.69 18.27
CA LYS A 343 4.82 20.69 18.06
C LYS A 343 5.18 21.65 16.93
N ARG A 344 4.25 21.87 16.02
CA ARG A 344 4.42 22.78 14.86
C ARG A 344 3.09 23.34 14.38
N VAL A 345 3.13 24.44 13.64
CA VAL A 345 1.97 24.95 12.89
C VAL A 345 2.11 24.50 11.45
N TRP A 346 1.00 24.08 10.83
CA TRP A 346 0.96 23.71 9.43
C TRP A 346 0.09 24.69 8.64
N THR A 347 0.65 25.26 7.58
CA THR A 347 -0.01 26.31 6.78
C THR A 347 -0.12 25.96 5.30
N GLU A 348 0.55 24.90 4.84
CA GLU A 348 0.56 24.51 3.43
C GLU A 348 -0.72 23.76 3.07
N GLY A 349 -1.30 24.09 1.91
CA GLY A 349 -2.47 23.40 1.34
C GLY A 349 -2.09 22.28 0.37
N VAL A 350 -3.09 21.60 -0.19
CA VAL A 350 -2.88 20.55 -1.20
C VAL A 350 -2.25 21.16 -2.44
N TRP A 351 -1.24 20.46 -2.98
CA TRP A 351 -0.53 20.87 -4.19
C TRP A 351 -1.51 21.12 -5.34
N HIS A 352 -1.44 22.32 -5.95
CA HIS A 352 -2.34 22.76 -7.04
C HIS A 352 -3.84 22.72 -6.71
N SER A 353 -4.23 22.84 -5.44
CA SER A 353 -5.64 22.98 -5.07
C SER A 353 -6.27 24.19 -5.74
N THR A 354 -7.42 23.98 -6.40
CA THR A 354 -8.24 25.03 -6.99
C THR A 354 -9.36 25.51 -6.05
N LYS A 355 -9.42 24.96 -4.83
CA LYS A 355 -10.45 25.34 -3.85
C LYS A 355 -10.18 26.75 -3.32
N PRO A 356 -11.21 27.60 -3.18
CA PRO A 356 -11.04 28.93 -2.62
C PRO A 356 -10.61 28.84 -1.16
N VAL A 357 -9.72 29.76 -0.75
CA VAL A 357 -9.32 29.89 0.66
C VAL A 357 -10.52 30.37 1.46
N ARG A 358 -10.89 29.64 2.52
CA ARG A 358 -11.93 30.08 3.46
C ARG A 358 -11.42 31.22 4.33
N GLU A 359 -12.21 32.29 4.42
CA GLU A 359 -11.92 33.44 5.31
C GLU A 359 -12.06 33.04 6.78
N ASN A 360 -13.18 32.39 7.14
CA ASN A 360 -13.43 31.89 8.48
C ASN A 360 -12.86 30.48 8.62
N ARG A 361 -11.64 30.40 9.12
CA ARG A 361 -10.92 29.15 9.37
C ARG A 361 -11.21 28.62 10.77
N ARG A 362 -11.15 27.29 10.93
CA ARG A 362 -11.41 26.60 12.21
C ARG A 362 -10.11 26.17 12.87
N ARG A 363 -9.95 26.43 14.16
CA ARG A 363 -8.77 25.98 14.91
C ARG A 363 -8.81 24.48 15.14
N VAL A 364 -7.91 23.75 14.50
CA VAL A 364 -7.78 22.30 14.64
C VAL A 364 -6.45 21.94 15.29
N VAL A 365 -6.52 21.10 16.31
CA VAL A 365 -5.34 20.43 16.86
C VAL A 365 -5.25 19.04 16.22
N ALA A 366 -4.16 18.78 15.48
CA ALA A 366 -3.88 17.47 14.89
C ALA A 366 -2.88 16.71 15.77
N MET A 367 -3.23 15.50 16.19
CA MET A 367 -2.35 14.59 16.91
C MET A 367 -1.49 13.83 15.92
N ASP A 368 -0.17 13.96 16.04
CA ASP A 368 0.82 13.35 15.16
C ASP A 368 1.24 11.97 15.67
N TYR A 369 0.55 10.93 15.22
CA TYR A 369 0.94 9.55 15.47
C TYR A 369 1.87 9.00 14.38
N GLY A 370 2.42 9.86 13.51
CA GLY A 370 2.97 9.48 12.22
C GLY A 370 2.18 10.11 11.07
N ALA A 371 1.77 11.36 11.24
CA ALA A 371 0.92 12.06 10.30
C ALA A 371 1.62 12.24 8.95
N LYS A 372 0.95 11.79 7.90
CA LYS A 372 1.27 12.17 6.52
C LYS A 372 1.02 13.66 6.31
N ASP A 373 1.94 14.32 5.61
CA ASP A 373 1.86 15.75 5.35
C ASP A 373 0.62 16.09 4.50
N ASN A 374 0.16 15.19 3.61
CA ASN A 374 -1.04 15.48 2.83
C ASN A 374 -2.34 15.52 3.66
N ILE A 375 -2.40 14.85 4.82
CA ILE A 375 -3.53 15.02 5.76
C ILE A 375 -3.61 16.47 6.23
N LEU A 376 -2.46 17.04 6.61
CA LEU A 376 -2.37 18.41 7.11
C LEU A 376 -2.69 19.41 6.00
N ARG A 377 -2.23 19.13 4.78
CA ARG A 377 -2.58 19.88 3.56
C ARG A 377 -4.09 19.84 3.29
N CYS A 378 -4.73 18.68 3.43
CA CYS A 378 -6.17 18.51 3.28
C CYS A 378 -6.96 19.30 4.33
N LEU A 379 -6.55 19.27 5.61
CA LEU A 379 -7.16 20.07 6.67
C LEU A 379 -7.06 21.58 6.38
N VAL A 380 -5.87 22.06 6.01
CA VAL A 380 -5.67 23.48 5.63
C VAL A 380 -6.54 23.87 4.45
N THR A 381 -6.64 22.99 3.45
CA THR A 381 -7.45 23.20 2.23
C THR A 381 -8.94 23.20 2.53
N ALA A 382 -9.40 22.37 3.48
CA ALA A 382 -10.79 22.35 3.94
C ALA A 382 -11.17 23.60 4.76
N GLY A 383 -10.17 24.37 5.23
CA GLY A 383 -10.34 25.63 5.95
C GLY A 383 -9.97 25.56 7.43
N CYS A 384 -8.98 24.75 7.80
CA CYS A 384 -8.52 24.65 9.20
C CYS A 384 -7.21 25.40 9.43
N ASP A 385 -7.10 26.09 10.56
CA ASP A 385 -5.83 26.52 11.12
C ASP A 385 -5.27 25.37 11.97
N VAL A 386 -4.21 24.74 11.49
CA VAL A 386 -3.73 23.46 12.02
C VAL A 386 -2.52 23.67 12.93
N THR A 387 -2.70 23.33 14.22
CA THR A 387 -1.58 23.12 15.14
C THR A 387 -1.38 21.63 15.34
N VAL A 388 -0.18 21.14 15.07
CA VAL A 388 0.15 19.73 15.24
C VAL A 388 0.85 19.54 16.57
N LEU A 389 0.40 18.55 17.35
CA LEU A 389 1.01 18.13 18.62
C LEU A 389 1.61 16.72 18.50
N PRO A 390 2.67 16.42 19.26
CA PRO A 390 3.26 15.08 19.24
C PRO A 390 2.29 14.03 19.80
N ALA A 391 2.50 12.76 19.42
CA ALA A 391 1.70 11.62 19.86
C ALA A 391 1.42 11.60 21.37
N THR A 392 2.40 11.98 22.19
CA THR A 392 2.35 11.91 23.65
C THR A 392 1.71 13.14 24.32
N ALA A 393 1.22 14.11 23.56
CA ALA A 393 0.60 15.28 24.14
C ALA A 393 -0.65 14.90 24.95
N THR A 394 -0.77 15.52 26.12
CA THR A 394 -1.83 15.31 27.08
C THR A 394 -3.12 16.01 26.66
N ALA A 395 -4.25 15.61 27.24
CA ALA A 395 -5.52 16.30 27.00
C ALA A 395 -5.47 17.77 27.45
N GLU A 396 -4.75 18.06 28.52
CA GLU A 396 -4.56 19.40 29.05
C GLU A 396 -3.86 20.30 28.02
N GLU A 397 -2.76 19.83 27.44
CA GLU A 397 -2.02 20.53 26.37
C GLU A 397 -2.87 20.70 25.10
N ILE A 398 -3.69 19.71 24.76
CA ILE A 398 -4.63 19.79 23.62
C ILE A 398 -5.67 20.88 23.87
N LEU A 399 -6.33 20.85 25.03
CA LEU A 399 -7.45 21.73 25.37
C LEU A 399 -6.99 23.17 25.67
N GLU A 400 -5.76 23.37 26.13
CA GLU A 400 -5.16 24.70 26.34
C GLU A 400 -5.11 25.52 25.03
N LEU A 401 -4.98 24.85 23.88
CA LEU A 401 -5.03 25.49 22.56
C LEU A 401 -6.44 25.92 22.13
N ARG A 402 -7.47 25.62 22.93
CA ARG A 402 -8.89 25.91 22.66
C ARG A 402 -9.31 25.49 21.23
N PRO A 403 -9.12 24.19 20.88
CA PRO A 403 -9.48 23.67 19.58
C PRO A 403 -10.99 23.76 19.34
N GLU A 404 -11.37 24.09 18.11
CA GLU A 404 -12.74 23.90 17.62
C GLU A 404 -12.95 22.48 17.11
N GLY A 405 -11.87 21.75 16.83
CA GLY A 405 -11.87 20.31 16.55
C GLY A 405 -10.50 19.68 16.80
N VAL A 406 -10.50 18.39 17.12
CA VAL A 406 -9.28 17.58 17.27
C VAL A 406 -9.24 16.53 16.17
N PHE A 407 -8.11 16.43 15.50
CA PHE A 407 -7.89 15.45 14.45
C PHE A 407 -6.87 14.40 14.91
N LEU A 408 -7.13 13.12 14.65
CA LEU A 408 -6.27 11.99 15.00
C LEU A 408 -5.66 11.40 13.73
N SER A 409 -4.34 11.52 13.54
CA SER A 409 -3.68 11.09 12.30
C SER A 409 -3.55 9.58 12.17
N ASN A 410 -3.09 9.16 10.98
CA ASN A 410 -2.52 7.85 10.77
C ASN A 410 -1.22 7.65 11.58
N GLY A 411 -0.72 6.41 11.58
CA GLY A 411 0.56 6.08 12.18
C GLY A 411 0.90 4.59 12.08
N PRO A 412 2.16 4.22 12.36
CA PRO A 412 2.62 2.83 12.37
C PRO A 412 2.35 2.13 13.70
N GLY A 413 2.53 0.81 13.71
CA GLY A 413 2.57 -0.01 14.92
C GLY A 413 1.20 -0.48 15.41
N ASP A 414 1.17 -0.92 16.66
CA ASP A 414 0.00 -1.52 17.29
C ASP A 414 -0.87 -0.44 18.00
N PRO A 415 -2.15 -0.29 17.65
CA PRO A 415 -3.04 0.67 18.32
C PRO A 415 -3.17 0.43 19.82
N ALA A 416 -3.02 -0.81 20.32
CA ALA A 416 -3.04 -1.08 21.75
C ALA A 416 -1.85 -0.44 22.48
N ALA A 417 -0.67 -0.43 21.85
CA ALA A 417 0.54 0.15 22.43
C ALA A 417 0.46 1.69 22.45
N THR A 418 0.11 2.30 21.32
CA THR A 418 -0.14 3.76 21.24
C THR A 418 -1.33 4.20 22.10
N GLY A 419 -2.35 3.34 22.23
CA GLY A 419 -3.55 3.58 23.02
C GLY A 419 -3.29 3.79 24.51
N THR A 420 -2.17 3.28 25.05
CA THR A 420 -1.80 3.43 26.46
C THR A 420 -1.78 4.89 26.94
N TYR A 421 -1.40 5.83 26.07
CA TYR A 421 -1.41 7.27 26.36
C TYR A 421 -2.42 8.05 25.52
N ALA A 422 -2.65 7.63 24.26
CA ALA A 422 -3.55 8.35 23.36
C ALA A 422 -5.02 8.22 23.77
N VAL A 423 -5.49 7.01 24.14
CA VAL A 423 -6.90 6.77 24.47
C VAL A 423 -7.37 7.59 25.68
N PRO A 424 -6.62 7.67 26.81
CA PRO A 424 -6.96 8.57 27.91
C PRO A 424 -7.08 10.04 27.50
N ALA A 425 -6.18 10.52 26.63
CA ALA A 425 -6.24 11.91 26.14
C ALA A 425 -7.47 12.14 25.25
N ILE A 426 -7.75 11.23 24.31
CA ILE A 426 -8.92 11.29 23.43
C ILE A 426 -10.22 11.28 24.24
N ARG A 427 -10.32 10.45 25.28
CA ARG A 427 -11.51 10.42 26.16
C ARG A 427 -11.79 11.77 26.81
N LYS A 428 -10.77 12.43 27.37
CA LYS A 428 -10.91 13.77 27.95
C LYS A 428 -11.32 14.83 26.90
N VAL A 429 -10.80 14.75 25.68
CA VAL A 429 -11.21 15.63 24.56
C VAL A 429 -12.69 15.41 24.21
N LEU A 430 -13.12 14.14 24.16
CA LEU A 430 -14.52 13.77 23.92
C LEU A 430 -15.43 14.25 25.06
N ASP A 431 -14.99 14.19 26.31
CA ASP A 431 -15.75 14.66 27.48
C ASP A 431 -15.86 16.19 27.53
N ALA A 432 -14.88 16.90 26.97
CA ALA A 432 -14.94 18.35 26.71
C ALA A 432 -15.88 18.72 25.53
N ASN A 433 -16.54 17.74 24.91
CA ASN A 433 -17.42 17.90 23.75
C ASN A 433 -16.76 18.62 22.56
N VAL A 434 -15.46 18.41 22.37
CA VAL A 434 -14.75 18.90 21.17
C VAL A 434 -14.98 17.91 20.02
N PRO A 435 -15.36 18.37 18.82
CA PRO A 435 -15.47 17.50 17.65
C PRO A 435 -14.18 16.72 17.35
N VAL A 436 -14.30 15.44 17.02
CA VAL A 436 -13.16 14.55 16.73
C VAL A 436 -13.28 13.88 15.37
N PHE A 437 -12.21 13.93 14.58
CA PHE A 437 -12.08 13.15 13.34
C PHE A 437 -10.79 12.31 13.34
N GLY A 438 -10.90 10.99 13.12
CA GLY A 438 -9.74 10.09 13.05
C GLY A 438 -9.54 9.39 11.71
N ILE A 439 -8.29 9.16 11.33
CA ILE A 439 -7.89 8.45 10.10
C ILE A 439 -6.94 7.29 10.46
N CYS A 440 -7.16 6.10 9.90
CA CYS A 440 -6.30 4.91 10.05
C CYS A 440 -6.02 4.56 11.53
N LEU A 441 -4.81 4.79 12.05
CA LEU A 441 -4.51 4.62 13.47
C LEU A 441 -5.42 5.48 14.36
N GLY A 442 -5.69 6.73 13.96
CA GLY A 442 -6.64 7.61 14.64
C GLY A 442 -8.07 7.07 14.66
N HIS A 443 -8.46 6.27 13.66
CA HIS A 443 -9.75 5.57 13.67
C HIS A 443 -9.80 4.48 14.74
N GLN A 444 -8.74 3.68 14.84
CA GLN A 444 -8.59 2.61 15.82
C GLN A 444 -8.55 3.17 17.26
N LEU A 445 -7.79 4.24 17.48
CA LEU A 445 -7.70 4.92 18.76
C LEU A 445 -9.03 5.56 19.17
N LEU A 446 -9.77 6.15 18.22
CA LEU A 446 -11.11 6.68 18.50
C LEU A 446 -12.08 5.55 18.88
N ALA A 447 -12.04 4.43 18.17
CA ALA A 447 -12.88 3.26 18.48
C ALA A 447 -12.60 2.76 19.91
N GLN A 448 -11.33 2.61 20.29
CA GLN A 448 -10.93 2.23 21.67
C GLN A 448 -11.36 3.26 22.71
N ALA A 449 -11.26 4.56 22.40
CA ALA A 449 -11.70 5.63 23.29
C ALA A 449 -13.21 5.59 23.53
N LEU A 450 -13.98 5.23 22.50
CA LEU A 450 -15.43 5.02 22.57
C LEU A 450 -15.84 3.66 23.17
N GLY A 451 -14.89 2.76 23.47
CA GLY A 451 -15.15 1.48 24.13
C GLY A 451 -15.15 0.25 23.22
N GLY A 452 -14.82 0.41 21.94
CA GLY A 452 -14.60 -0.70 21.01
C GLY A 452 -13.24 -1.39 21.19
N LYS A 453 -13.04 -2.48 20.44
CA LYS A 453 -11.81 -3.28 20.40
C LYS A 453 -11.25 -3.34 18.98
N THR A 454 -9.96 -3.63 18.89
CA THR A 454 -9.22 -3.82 17.63
C THR A 454 -8.67 -5.24 17.55
N TYR A 455 -8.48 -5.73 16.34
CA TYR A 455 -7.85 -7.03 16.07
C TYR A 455 -6.91 -6.91 14.87
N LYS A 456 -5.95 -7.85 14.77
CA LYS A 456 -5.01 -7.92 13.65
C LYS A 456 -5.67 -8.64 12.48
N LEU A 457 -5.61 -8.06 11.30
CA LEU A 457 -6.06 -8.68 10.06
C LEU A 457 -5.08 -9.78 9.63
N GLU A 458 -5.60 -10.86 9.04
CA GLU A 458 -4.74 -11.96 8.54
C GLU A 458 -3.76 -11.48 7.48
N ARG A 459 -4.21 -10.60 6.57
CA ARG A 459 -3.44 -10.10 5.42
C ARG A 459 -3.13 -8.61 5.50
N GLY A 460 -3.97 -7.87 6.24
CA GLY A 460 -3.99 -6.42 6.21
C GLY A 460 -4.42 -5.88 4.84
N HIS A 461 -4.53 -4.56 4.77
CA HIS A 461 -5.05 -3.81 3.66
C HIS A 461 -4.00 -2.80 3.20
N ARG A 462 -3.41 -3.03 2.01
CA ARG A 462 -2.27 -2.25 1.49
C ARG A 462 -2.40 -2.03 -0.01
N GLY A 463 -2.93 -0.88 -0.41
CA GLY A 463 -3.21 -0.61 -1.81
C GLY A 463 -4.04 0.64 -2.07
N ALA A 464 -4.14 1.03 -3.33
CA ALA A 464 -4.88 2.22 -3.78
C ALA A 464 -6.13 1.87 -4.61
N ASN A 465 -6.67 0.66 -4.42
CA ASN A 465 -7.77 0.11 -5.20
C ASN A 465 -8.85 -0.57 -4.33
N GLN A 466 -8.95 -0.18 -3.06
CA GLN A 466 -9.82 -0.85 -2.08
C GLN A 466 -11.23 -0.26 -2.12
N PRO A 467 -12.26 -1.03 -2.51
CA PRO A 467 -13.62 -0.53 -2.59
C PRO A 467 -14.25 -0.49 -1.20
N VAL A 468 -14.67 0.71 -0.78
CA VAL A 468 -15.35 0.94 0.50
C VAL A 468 -16.75 1.46 0.24
N LYS A 469 -17.74 0.88 0.91
CA LYS A 469 -19.12 1.32 0.84
C LYS A 469 -19.48 2.17 2.06
N ASP A 470 -19.96 3.38 1.83
CA ASP A 470 -20.72 4.14 2.82
C ASP A 470 -22.08 3.47 3.00
N VAL A 471 -22.35 2.98 4.20
CA VAL A 471 -23.57 2.20 4.48
C VAL A 471 -24.82 3.09 4.58
N GLU A 472 -24.66 4.37 4.90
CA GLU A 472 -25.76 5.33 5.06
C GLU A 472 -26.24 5.81 3.69
N THR A 473 -25.33 6.10 2.77
CA THR A 473 -25.67 6.60 1.43
C THR A 473 -25.74 5.51 0.36
N GLY A 474 -25.12 4.36 0.62
CA GLY A 474 -24.95 3.29 -0.37
C GLY A 474 -23.87 3.58 -1.43
N ARG A 475 -23.19 4.73 -1.35
CA ARG A 475 -22.11 5.11 -2.27
C ARG A 475 -20.89 4.21 -2.06
N VAL A 476 -20.21 3.89 -3.16
CA VAL A 476 -18.94 3.17 -3.14
C VAL A 476 -17.82 4.11 -3.60
N GLU A 477 -16.70 4.06 -2.90
CA GLU A 477 -15.49 4.82 -3.19
C GLU A 477 -14.32 3.86 -3.35
N ILE A 478 -13.39 4.20 -4.23
CA ILE A 478 -12.10 3.51 -4.28
C ILE A 478 -11.17 4.27 -3.35
N THR A 479 -10.50 3.56 -2.45
CA THR A 479 -9.73 4.16 -1.37
C THR A 479 -8.27 3.71 -1.36
N SER A 480 -7.42 4.56 -0.79
CA SER A 480 -6.05 4.22 -0.42
C SER A 480 -6.02 3.68 1.01
N GLN A 481 -5.38 2.54 1.22
CA GLN A 481 -5.35 1.85 2.50
C GLN A 481 -3.94 1.34 2.82
N ASN A 482 -3.56 1.48 4.09
CA ASN A 482 -2.32 0.94 4.65
C ASN A 482 -2.52 0.63 6.15
N HIS A 483 -3.09 -0.54 6.46
CA HIS A 483 -3.26 -0.98 7.84
C HIS A 483 -3.23 -2.50 8.01
N GLY A 484 -2.67 -2.96 9.13
CA GLY A 484 -2.66 -4.37 9.55
C GLY A 484 -3.68 -4.72 10.63
N PHE A 485 -4.35 -3.71 11.19
CA PHE A 485 -5.37 -3.87 12.25
C PHE A 485 -6.70 -3.32 11.78
N ALA A 486 -7.79 -3.80 12.36
CA ALA A 486 -9.15 -3.33 12.11
C ALA A 486 -9.94 -3.23 13.42
N VAL A 487 -11.01 -2.45 13.38
CA VAL A 487 -11.98 -2.35 14.48
C VAL A 487 -12.96 -3.53 14.41
N ASP A 488 -13.20 -4.18 15.55
CA ASP A 488 -14.22 -5.22 15.68
C ASP A 488 -15.60 -4.58 15.84
N GLU A 489 -16.41 -4.61 14.79
CA GLU A 489 -17.76 -4.06 14.79
C GLU A 489 -18.65 -4.64 15.91
N LYS A 490 -18.43 -5.88 16.32
CA LYS A 490 -19.25 -6.56 17.34
C LYS A 490 -18.93 -6.09 18.76
N SER A 491 -17.77 -5.45 18.92
CA SER A 491 -17.33 -4.87 20.18
C SER A 491 -17.80 -3.44 20.40
N LEU A 492 -18.37 -2.80 19.36
CA LEU A 492 -18.79 -1.41 19.43
C LEU A 492 -20.00 -1.24 20.38
N PRO A 493 -19.99 -0.24 21.28
CA PRO A 493 -21.15 0.09 22.09
C PRO A 493 -22.34 0.57 21.25
N ALA A 494 -23.54 0.55 21.84
CA ALA A 494 -24.79 0.89 21.16
C ALA A 494 -24.85 2.33 20.62
N ASP A 495 -24.06 3.25 21.18
CA ASP A 495 -23.96 4.65 20.76
C ASP A 495 -22.83 4.90 19.75
N VAL A 496 -22.28 3.84 19.15
CA VAL A 496 -21.32 3.90 18.05
C VAL A 496 -21.83 3.07 16.88
N LYS A 497 -22.06 3.72 15.75
CA LYS A 497 -22.52 3.06 14.53
C LYS A 497 -21.39 2.88 13.52
N VAL A 498 -21.41 1.75 12.80
CA VAL A 498 -20.61 1.54 11.59
C VAL A 498 -21.10 2.50 10.49
N THR A 499 -20.18 3.15 9.80
CA THR A 499 -20.49 4.07 8.69
C THR A 499 -19.94 3.60 7.36
N HIS A 500 -18.86 2.84 7.36
CA HIS A 500 -18.23 2.33 6.15
C HIS A 500 -17.80 0.88 6.33
N VAL A 501 -17.88 0.10 5.26
CA VAL A 501 -17.44 -1.30 5.21
C VAL A 501 -16.65 -1.59 3.95
N SER A 502 -15.63 -2.43 4.09
CA SER A 502 -14.86 -2.96 2.96
C SER A 502 -15.76 -3.88 2.12
N LEU A 503 -15.72 -3.71 0.79
CA LEU A 503 -16.39 -4.64 -0.13
C LEU A 503 -15.51 -5.83 -0.53
N PHE A 504 -14.25 -5.88 -0.07
CA PHE A 504 -13.38 -7.05 -0.29
C PHE A 504 -13.60 -8.15 0.74
N ASP A 505 -13.81 -7.80 2.00
CA ASP A 505 -13.86 -8.76 3.10
C ASP A 505 -14.89 -8.43 4.20
N GLY A 506 -15.58 -7.29 4.09
CA GLY A 506 -16.59 -6.87 5.07
C GLY A 506 -16.03 -6.24 6.34
N SER A 507 -14.71 -5.97 6.42
CA SER A 507 -14.13 -5.31 7.58
C SER A 507 -14.71 -3.91 7.81
N ASN A 508 -14.66 -3.44 9.07
CA ASN A 508 -15.04 -2.07 9.39
C ASN A 508 -14.08 -1.08 8.73
N GLU A 509 -14.63 -0.06 8.07
CA GLU A 509 -13.87 1.00 7.41
C GLU A 509 -14.22 2.41 7.93
N GLY A 510 -15.12 2.49 8.91
CA GLY A 510 -15.52 3.74 9.50
C GLY A 510 -16.59 3.60 10.58
N ILE A 511 -16.56 4.53 11.52
CA ILE A 511 -17.50 4.63 12.64
C ILE A 511 -17.93 6.07 12.89
N ALA A 512 -19.06 6.25 13.58
CA ALA A 512 -19.49 7.53 14.12
C ALA A 512 -20.21 7.32 15.45
N SER A 513 -19.95 8.20 16.42
CA SER A 513 -20.74 8.26 17.65
C SER A 513 -22.12 8.88 17.35
N THR A 514 -23.16 8.39 18.04
CA THR A 514 -24.51 8.96 17.99
C THR A 514 -24.75 9.98 19.10
N THR A 515 -23.84 10.08 20.07
CA THR A 515 -23.95 10.93 21.27
C THR A 515 -22.93 12.06 21.31
N LYS A 516 -21.81 11.92 20.59
CA LYS A 516 -20.72 12.90 20.49
C LYS A 516 -20.46 13.28 19.03
N ASP A 517 -19.91 14.48 18.81
CA ASP A 517 -19.48 14.98 17.49
C ASP A 517 -18.17 14.29 17.03
N ALA A 518 -18.16 12.95 16.96
CA ALA A 518 -16.97 12.15 16.71
C ALA A 518 -17.20 11.10 15.61
N PHE A 519 -16.31 11.05 14.62
CA PHE A 519 -16.32 10.05 13.56
C PHE A 519 -14.91 9.72 13.08
N SER A 520 -14.75 8.61 12.37
CA SER A 520 -13.44 8.22 11.82
C SER A 520 -13.58 7.24 10.67
N VAL A 521 -12.51 7.11 9.88
CA VAL A 521 -12.39 6.13 8.79
C VAL A 521 -11.05 5.41 8.84
N GLN A 522 -11.04 4.14 8.44
CA GLN A 522 -9.86 3.28 8.52
C GLN A 522 -8.91 3.47 7.33
N TYR A 523 -9.44 3.86 6.16
CA TYR A 523 -8.68 4.20 4.97
C TYR A 523 -8.12 5.64 5.03
N HIS A 524 -7.43 6.06 3.96
CA HIS A 524 -6.73 7.35 3.84
C HIS A 524 -7.45 8.31 2.88
N PRO A 525 -8.38 9.15 3.36
CA PRO A 525 -9.06 10.18 2.56
C PRO A 525 -8.16 11.21 1.90
N GLU A 526 -6.97 11.44 2.45
CA GLU A 526 -5.94 12.27 1.85
C GLU A 526 -5.24 11.59 0.67
N ALA A 527 -5.43 10.28 0.48
CA ALA A 527 -4.75 9.47 -0.52
C ALA A 527 -3.24 9.63 -0.47
N SER A 528 -2.60 10.17 -1.52
CA SER A 528 -1.14 10.42 -1.58
C SER A 528 -0.31 9.21 -1.12
N PRO A 529 -0.28 8.13 -1.92
CA PRO A 529 -0.87 8.02 -3.26
C PRO A 529 -2.29 7.45 -3.24
N GLY A 530 -2.98 7.54 -4.37
CA GLY A 530 -4.26 6.89 -4.61
C GLY A 530 -5.39 7.83 -5.02
N PRO A 531 -6.63 7.31 -5.12
CA PRO A 531 -7.81 8.08 -5.53
C PRO A 531 -8.21 9.12 -4.48
N SER A 532 -8.67 10.29 -4.93
CA SER A 532 -9.03 11.44 -4.08
C SER A 532 -10.53 11.55 -3.77
N ASP A 533 -11.28 10.46 -3.97
CA ASP A 533 -12.74 10.39 -3.88
C ASP A 533 -13.29 10.87 -2.52
N SER A 534 -12.54 10.62 -1.45
CA SER A 534 -13.00 10.76 -0.06
C SER A 534 -12.65 12.11 0.60
N PHE A 535 -12.19 13.11 -0.15
CA PHE A 535 -11.84 14.43 0.41
C PHE A 535 -13.00 15.09 1.19
N TYR A 536 -14.25 14.77 0.84
CA TYR A 536 -15.45 15.28 1.51
C TYR A 536 -15.48 15.01 3.03
N LEU A 537 -14.72 14.03 3.54
CA LEU A 537 -14.63 13.76 4.97
C LEU A 537 -13.96 14.91 5.75
N PHE A 538 -12.99 15.60 5.14
CA PHE A 538 -12.42 16.82 5.71
C PHE A 538 -13.45 17.97 5.72
N GLU A 539 -14.25 18.08 4.66
CA GLU A 539 -15.33 19.07 4.58
C GLU A 539 -16.43 18.78 5.61
N ARG A 540 -16.77 17.50 5.82
CA ARG A 540 -17.68 17.04 6.87
C ARG A 540 -17.19 17.44 8.25
N PHE A 541 -15.89 17.27 8.52
CA PHE A 541 -15.30 17.68 9.79
C PHE A 541 -15.44 19.19 10.03
N VAL A 542 -15.16 20.02 9.02
CA VAL A 542 -15.37 21.47 9.09
C VAL A 542 -16.84 21.83 9.28
N ALA A 543 -17.75 21.16 8.59
CA ALA A 543 -19.20 21.40 8.72
C ALA A 543 -19.74 21.09 10.12
N VAL A 544 -19.17 20.09 10.81
CA VAL A 544 -19.49 19.81 12.22
C VAL A 544 -19.09 20.98 13.12
N MET A 545 -17.87 21.50 12.94
CA MET A 545 -17.38 22.66 13.69
C MET A 545 -18.19 23.93 13.40
N ASP A 546 -18.54 24.17 12.13
CA ASP A 546 -19.37 25.30 11.70
C ASP A 546 -20.74 25.30 12.38
N ARG A 547 -21.41 24.13 12.40
CA ARG A 547 -22.71 23.96 13.05
C ARG A 547 -22.64 24.27 14.54
N ARG A 548 -21.59 23.78 15.21
CA ARG A 548 -21.38 24.02 16.64
C ARG A 548 -21.15 25.49 16.95
N ALA A 549 -20.34 26.18 16.14
CA ALA A 549 -20.10 27.60 16.30
C ALA A 549 -21.40 28.42 16.15
N ALA A 550 -22.23 28.13 15.14
CA ALA A 550 -23.51 28.79 14.94
C ALA A 550 -24.49 28.57 16.11
N ASN A 551 -24.55 27.35 16.66
CA ASN A 551 -25.39 27.04 17.82
C ASN A 551 -24.96 27.80 19.08
N SER A 552 -23.64 27.95 19.30
CA SER A 552 -23.11 28.74 20.42
C SER A 552 -23.43 30.23 20.31
N THR A 553 -23.43 30.79 19.09
CA THR A 553 -23.83 32.19 18.86
C THR A 553 -25.32 32.41 19.15
N ASN A 554 -26.17 31.47 18.76
CA ASN A 554 -27.63 31.55 18.98
C ASN A 554 -28.05 31.29 20.43
N ALA A 555 -27.28 30.54 21.22
CA ALA A 555 -27.58 30.29 22.64
C ALA A 555 -27.14 31.43 23.56
N GLY A 556 -26.29 32.34 23.08
CA GLY A 556 -25.83 33.53 23.81
C GLY A 556 -26.54 34.83 23.43
N ALA A 557 -27.39 34.82 22.41
CA ALA A 557 -28.31 35.89 22.04
C ALA A 557 -29.69 35.62 22.66
#